data_AF-A0A9P5U5A3-F1
#
_entry.id   AF-A0A9P5U5A3-F1
#
_cell.length_a   1.000
_cell.length_b   1.000
_cell.length_c   1.000
_cell.angle_alpha   90.00
_cell.angle_beta   90.00
_cell.angle_gamma   90.00
#
_symmetry.space_group_name_H-M   'P 1'
#
loop_
_entity.id
_entity.type
_entity.pdbx_description
1 polymer ?
#
loop_
_entity_poly.entity_id
_entity_poly.type
_entity_poly.pdbx_seq_one_letter_code
_entity_poly.pdbx_strand_id
1 'polypeptide(L)'
;MQRNFVHPPSTLSIDTFSSENPTVSSASTFGGLGSLSGKALLNFGKLTLKGIEQIIIFRRLSTIAAHFPHHAGAKLPGLTEMYADLLELSRPELYPESIRVRALQVLVAQIASRSSEKLVEVLSNWPAVEVRLIIYDITSRINPLRQIHIQDPVVFEYQKHLSKEEIDYSHSLAPFIDFLSALASSCSQEFPVILSAGVQDLLLHLYVSDFRDPITSMVTKTSFIRKASLAAACNRLLLEACSNPSSYEQLQHHPIHGLWSLRPMLLLGRMEINRSSQRREMWRTLGLGEIQWRISSAFNLLMDWEQSFTGTSLFDLLIDLVEFSG
;
A
#
# COMPACT_ATOMS: atom_id res chain seq x y z
N MET A 1 18.61 -45.44 -37.34
CA MET A 1 19.99 -45.36 -36.80
C MET A 1 19.91 -45.41 -35.29
N GLN A 2 20.44 -46.48 -34.69
CA GLN A 2 20.58 -46.67 -33.25
C GLN A 2 21.68 -45.76 -32.69
N ARG A 3 21.47 -45.17 -31.52
CA ARG A 3 22.25 -45.49 -30.30
C ARG A 3 21.67 -44.74 -29.10
N ASN A 4 21.20 -45.54 -28.13
CA ASN A 4 21.01 -45.16 -26.75
C ASN A 4 22.38 -44.93 -26.07
N PHE A 5 22.46 -43.98 -25.15
CA PHE A 5 23.24 -44.12 -23.93
C PHE A 5 22.41 -43.62 -22.75
N VAL A 6 22.38 -44.46 -21.72
CA VAL A 6 21.65 -44.32 -20.45
C VAL A 6 22.69 -44.17 -19.33
N HIS A 7 22.29 -43.45 -18.26
CA HIS A 7 22.78 -43.39 -16.87
C HIS A 7 23.35 -42.02 -16.41
N PRO A 8 23.30 -41.69 -15.10
CA PRO A 8 22.14 -41.33 -14.28
C PRO A 8 22.46 -40.03 -13.45
N PRO A 9 21.70 -39.63 -12.41
CA PRO A 9 21.68 -38.23 -11.94
C PRO A 9 22.80 -37.90 -10.95
N SER A 10 23.44 -36.74 -11.12
CA SER A 10 24.29 -36.13 -10.11
C SER A 10 23.42 -35.36 -9.11
N THR A 11 23.18 -35.99 -7.96
CA THR A 11 22.68 -35.36 -6.74
C THR A 11 23.80 -34.49 -6.17
N LEU A 12 23.66 -33.17 -6.27
CA LEU A 12 24.49 -32.22 -5.54
C LEU A 12 23.89 -32.03 -4.14
N SER A 13 24.47 -32.71 -3.17
CA SER A 13 24.41 -32.38 -1.75
C SER A 13 25.09 -31.03 -1.52
N ILE A 14 24.31 -30.00 -1.19
CA ILE A 14 24.85 -28.77 -0.62
C ILE A 14 24.89 -29.00 0.89
N ASP A 15 26.11 -29.23 1.38
CA ASP A 15 26.41 -29.28 2.79
C ASP A 15 26.26 -27.89 3.40
N THR A 16 25.41 -27.84 4.43
CA THR A 16 25.25 -26.77 5.40
C THR A 16 26.57 -26.51 6.11
N PHE A 17 27.27 -25.42 5.77
CA PHE A 17 28.33 -24.88 6.62
C PHE A 17 27.71 -24.02 7.73
N SER A 18 27.36 -24.72 8.82
CA SER A 18 27.13 -24.12 10.12
C SER A 18 28.48 -23.72 10.73
N SER A 19 28.70 -22.43 10.98
CA SER A 19 29.79 -21.93 11.82
C SER A 19 29.23 -21.57 13.19
N GLU A 20 28.82 -22.59 13.94
CA GLU A 20 28.64 -22.48 15.38
C GLU A 20 29.97 -22.81 16.04
N ASN A 21 30.53 -21.86 16.80
CA ASN A 21 31.53 -22.17 17.83
C ASN A 21 30.76 -22.54 19.10
N PRO A 22 30.70 -23.82 19.52
CA PRO A 22 30.23 -24.15 20.85
C PRO A 22 31.41 -24.03 21.81
N THR A 23 31.37 -23.01 22.66
CA THR A 23 32.18 -22.98 23.88
C THR A 23 31.74 -24.18 24.73
N VAL A 24 32.57 -25.23 24.75
CA VAL A 24 32.39 -26.42 25.59
C VAL A 24 32.57 -25.99 27.05
N SER A 25 31.45 -25.68 27.71
CA SER A 25 31.37 -25.74 29.17
C SER A 25 30.80 -27.10 29.54
N SER A 26 31.67 -27.97 30.05
CA SER A 26 31.33 -29.27 30.60
C SER A 26 30.46 -29.09 31.85
N ALA A 27 29.14 -28.99 31.68
CA ALA A 27 28.17 -29.12 32.75
C ALA A 27 27.56 -30.52 32.69
N SER A 28 28.04 -31.41 33.55
CA SER A 28 27.46 -32.72 33.82
C SER A 28 25.97 -32.57 34.16
N THR A 29 25.09 -33.04 33.28
CA THR A 29 23.64 -33.01 33.53
C THR A 29 23.25 -34.26 34.31
N PHE A 30 23.23 -34.15 35.63
CA PHE A 30 22.45 -35.06 36.48
C PHE A 30 20.97 -34.86 36.14
N GLY A 31 20.30 -35.90 35.66
CA GLY A 31 18.85 -35.94 35.45
C GLY A 31 18.09 -35.98 36.77
N GLY A 32 17.98 -34.83 37.44
CA GLY A 32 17.14 -34.65 38.63
C GLY A 32 15.82 -33.97 38.29
N LEU A 33 14.73 -34.36 38.96
CA LEU A 33 13.36 -33.79 38.85
C LEU A 33 13.28 -32.25 38.98
N GLY A 34 14.35 -31.56 39.40
CA GLY A 34 14.44 -30.11 39.47
C GLY A 34 14.69 -29.38 38.13
N SER A 35 15.13 -30.05 37.06
CA SER A 35 15.46 -29.36 35.79
C SER A 35 14.23 -28.92 34.97
N LEU A 36 13.08 -29.57 35.17
CA LEU A 36 11.80 -29.20 34.55
C LEU A 36 11.21 -27.95 35.21
N SER A 37 11.31 -27.84 36.54
CA SER A 37 10.85 -26.67 37.29
C SER A 37 11.67 -25.42 36.96
N GLY A 38 13.00 -25.54 36.84
CA GLY A 38 13.88 -24.44 36.43
C GLY A 38 13.58 -23.90 35.02
N LYS A 39 13.30 -24.78 34.05
CA LYS A 39 12.88 -24.37 32.70
C LYS A 39 11.49 -23.71 32.70
N ALA A 40 10.56 -24.22 33.49
CA ALA A 40 9.23 -23.62 33.63
C ALA A 40 9.29 -22.21 34.25
N LEU A 41 10.09 -22.01 35.30
CA LEU A 41 10.23 -20.72 35.99
C LEU A 41 10.94 -19.68 35.11
N LEU A 42 11.95 -20.09 34.34
CA LEU A 42 12.62 -19.23 33.37
C LEU A 42 11.69 -18.83 32.20
N ASN A 43 10.89 -19.77 31.69
CA ASN A 43 9.89 -19.48 30.67
C ASN A 43 8.78 -18.57 31.19
N PHE A 44 8.33 -18.77 32.44
CA PHE A 44 7.37 -17.88 33.11
C PHE A 44 7.93 -16.47 33.34
N GLY A 45 9.21 -16.35 33.73
CA GLY A 45 9.89 -15.07 33.85
C GLY A 45 9.96 -14.32 32.52
N LYS A 46 10.32 -15.01 31.43
CA LYS A 46 10.32 -14.43 30.07
C LYS A 46 8.92 -13.99 29.63
N LEU A 47 7.89 -14.77 29.95
CA LEU A 47 6.50 -14.44 29.61
C LEU A 47 6.00 -13.23 30.41
N THR A 48 6.32 -13.17 31.70
CA THR A 48 5.99 -12.03 32.56
C THR A 48 6.67 -10.75 32.08
N LEU A 49 7.96 -10.79 31.74
CA LEU A 49 8.69 -9.63 31.21
C LEU A 49 8.07 -9.13 29.90
N LYS A 50 7.81 -10.03 28.95
CA LYS A 50 7.11 -9.69 27.69
C LYS A 50 5.72 -9.09 27.94
N GLY A 51 4.99 -9.60 28.93
CA GLY A 51 3.68 -9.08 29.31
C GLY A 51 3.74 -7.65 29.86
N ILE A 52 4.71 -7.35 30.73
CA ILE A 52 4.91 -6.01 31.29
C ILE A 52 5.32 -5.01 30.20
N GLU A 53 6.25 -5.39 29.32
CA GLU A 53 6.66 -4.56 28.18
C GLU A 53 5.47 -4.21 27.28
N GLN A 54 4.61 -5.20 26.96
CA GLN A 54 3.41 -4.97 26.17
C GLN A 54 2.44 -3.99 26.85
N ILE A 55 2.24 -4.09 28.17
CA ILE A 55 1.39 -3.16 28.92
C ILE A 55 1.94 -1.73 28.85
N ILE A 56 3.26 -1.58 29.01
CA ILE A 56 3.92 -0.26 28.94
C ILE A 56 3.76 0.34 27.54
N ILE A 57 4.00 -0.45 26.49
CA ILE A 57 3.82 -0.03 25.09
C ILE A 57 2.36 0.37 24.85
N PHE A 58 1.40 -0.44 25.27
CA PHE A 58 -0.02 -0.16 25.06
C PHE A 58 -0.47 1.12 25.77
N ARG A 59 0.03 1.35 27.00
CA ARG A 59 -0.23 2.59 27.72
C ARG A 59 0.35 3.80 27.00
N ARG A 60 1.60 3.72 26.54
CA ARG A 60 2.25 4.79 25.77
C ARG A 60 1.48 5.08 24.48
N LEU A 61 1.12 4.03 23.72
CA LEU A 61 0.34 4.15 22.50
C LEU A 61 -1.04 4.76 22.74
N SER A 62 -1.70 4.43 23.86
CA SER A 62 -2.96 5.04 24.25
C SER A 62 -2.81 6.54 24.57
N THR A 63 -1.73 6.92 25.26
CA THR A 63 -1.41 8.33 25.53
C THR A 63 -1.10 9.09 24.24
N ILE A 64 -0.34 8.49 23.32
CA ILE A 64 -0.07 9.09 22.00
C ILE A 64 -1.39 9.27 21.25
N ALA A 65 -2.18 8.20 21.09
CA ALA A 65 -3.42 8.21 20.32
C ALA A 65 -4.44 9.27 20.80
N ALA A 66 -4.43 9.64 22.09
CA ALA A 66 -5.29 10.71 22.62
C ALA A 66 -5.02 12.10 22.01
N HIS A 67 -3.86 12.30 21.37
CA HIS A 67 -3.48 13.55 20.72
C HIS A 67 -3.77 13.55 19.21
N PHE A 68 -4.33 12.47 18.67
CA PHE A 68 -4.56 12.30 17.24
C PHE A 68 -6.06 12.10 16.92
N PRO A 69 -6.53 12.54 15.75
CA PRO A 69 -5.79 13.37 14.81
C PRO A 69 -5.59 14.79 15.34
N HIS A 70 -4.45 15.41 15.02
CA HIS A 70 -4.18 16.81 15.34
C HIS A 70 -4.28 17.68 14.08
N HIS A 71 -4.45 19.00 14.25
CA HIS A 71 -4.47 19.94 13.13
C HIS A 71 -3.05 20.30 12.66
N ALA A 72 -2.90 20.72 11.40
CA ALA A 72 -1.62 21.11 10.78
C ALA A 72 -0.84 22.20 11.55
N GLY A 73 -1.54 23.06 12.30
CA GLY A 73 -0.94 24.13 13.12
C GLY A 73 -0.73 23.80 14.60
N ALA A 74 -1.00 22.56 15.03
CA ALA A 74 -0.95 22.19 16.44
C ALA A 74 0.50 22.18 16.96
N LYS A 75 0.81 23.04 17.93
CA LYS A 75 2.11 23.08 18.62
C LYS A 75 2.12 22.11 19.81
N LEU A 76 1.97 20.83 19.53
CA LEU A 76 2.01 19.78 20.56
C LEU A 76 3.47 19.50 20.95
N PRO A 77 3.86 19.65 22.22
CA PRO A 77 5.21 19.29 22.65
C PRO A 77 5.40 17.78 22.49
N GLY A 78 6.54 17.38 21.91
CA GLY A 78 6.85 15.97 21.71
C GLY A 78 6.22 15.34 20.46
N LEU A 79 5.61 16.12 19.56
CA LEU A 79 4.88 15.57 18.41
C LEU A 79 5.75 14.74 17.47
N THR A 80 6.99 15.18 17.22
CA THR A 80 7.96 14.44 16.38
C THR A 80 8.26 13.08 17.00
N GLU A 81 8.45 13.02 18.32
CA GLU A 81 8.72 11.82 19.09
C GLU A 81 7.51 10.89 19.10
N MET A 82 6.29 11.43 19.16
CA MET A 82 5.06 10.64 19.02
C MET A 82 4.98 9.95 17.65
N TYR A 83 5.29 10.67 16.56
CA TYR A 83 5.36 10.06 15.23
C TYR A 83 6.47 9.01 15.13
N ALA A 84 7.64 9.29 15.69
CA ALA A 84 8.74 8.33 15.74
C ALA A 84 8.32 7.03 16.43
N ASP A 85 7.65 7.13 17.58
CA ASP A 85 7.09 5.98 18.28
C ASP A 85 6.04 5.24 17.44
N LEU A 86 5.09 5.95 16.82
CA LEU A 86 4.03 5.32 16.01
C LEU A 86 4.61 4.53 14.84
N LEU A 87 5.57 5.11 14.14
CA LEU A 87 6.20 4.50 13.00
C LEU A 87 7.09 3.31 13.42
N GLU A 88 7.81 3.40 14.56
CA GLU A 88 8.55 2.27 15.13
C GLU A 88 7.59 1.13 15.49
N LEU A 89 6.51 1.43 16.22
CA LEU A 89 5.49 0.46 16.63
C LEU A 89 4.71 -0.14 15.46
N SER A 90 4.75 0.48 14.27
CA SER A 90 4.12 -0.04 13.05
C SER A 90 4.95 -1.11 12.34
N ARG A 91 6.26 -1.24 12.66
CA ARG A 91 7.19 -2.11 11.94
C ARG A 91 6.74 -3.57 11.95
N PRO A 92 6.75 -4.24 10.77
CA PRO A 92 6.43 -5.65 10.69
C PRO A 92 7.40 -6.50 11.51
N GLU A 93 6.89 -7.60 12.07
CA GLU A 93 7.64 -8.64 12.78
C GLU A 93 8.32 -8.24 14.10
N LEU A 94 8.51 -6.94 14.37
CA LEU A 94 9.09 -6.45 15.63
C LEU A 94 8.08 -6.34 16.78
N TYR A 95 6.83 -5.99 16.46
CA TYR A 95 5.78 -5.79 17.44
C TYR A 95 4.58 -6.73 17.18
N PRO A 96 3.85 -7.15 18.23
CA PRO A 96 2.59 -7.87 18.07
C PRO A 96 1.63 -7.16 17.13
N GLU A 97 0.87 -7.93 16.34
CA GLU A 97 -0.05 -7.39 15.34
C GLU A 97 -1.04 -6.38 15.92
N SER A 98 -1.55 -6.61 17.13
CA SER A 98 -2.47 -5.68 17.80
C SER A 98 -1.87 -4.29 18.05
N ILE A 99 -0.58 -4.22 18.41
CA ILE A 99 0.14 -2.95 18.60
C ILE A 99 0.37 -2.28 17.25
N ARG A 100 0.82 -3.04 16.24
CA ARG A 100 1.05 -2.52 14.89
C ARG A 100 -0.21 -1.95 14.27
N VAL A 101 -1.30 -2.71 14.30
CA VAL A 101 -2.62 -2.29 13.80
C VAL A 101 -3.06 -1.01 14.51
N ARG A 102 -2.88 -0.92 15.84
CA ARG A 102 -3.25 0.28 16.59
C ARG A 102 -2.39 1.49 16.23
N ALA A 103 -1.09 1.30 15.98
CA ALA A 103 -0.23 2.39 15.51
C ALA A 103 -0.63 2.86 14.10
N LEU A 104 -0.87 1.92 13.18
CA LEU A 104 -1.35 2.22 11.83
C LEU A 104 -2.70 2.93 11.86
N GLN A 105 -3.64 2.52 12.72
CA GLN A 105 -4.92 3.21 12.92
C GLN A 105 -4.74 4.71 13.23
N VAL A 106 -3.79 5.05 14.09
CA VAL A 106 -3.49 6.46 14.43
C VAL A 106 -2.90 7.20 13.23
N LEU A 107 -1.99 6.57 12.49
CA LEU A 107 -1.36 7.17 11.30
C LEU A 107 -2.38 7.40 10.18
N VAL A 108 -3.23 6.42 9.86
CA VAL A 108 -4.23 6.55 8.81
C VAL A 108 -5.35 7.51 9.20
N ALA A 109 -5.69 7.62 10.48
CA ALA A 109 -6.60 8.66 10.98
C ALA A 109 -6.07 10.07 10.70
N GLN A 110 -4.77 10.27 10.87
CA GLN A 110 -4.10 11.53 10.56
C GLN A 110 -4.05 11.83 9.05
N ILE A 111 -3.87 10.79 8.22
CA ILE A 111 -3.91 10.94 6.76
C ILE A 111 -5.32 11.28 6.30
N ALA A 112 -6.34 10.59 6.83
CA ALA A 112 -7.74 10.84 6.53
C ALA A 112 -8.17 12.27 6.86
N SER A 113 -7.64 12.85 7.94
CA SER A 113 -7.93 14.23 8.36
C SER A 113 -7.18 15.32 7.57
N ARG A 114 -6.43 14.96 6.51
CA ARG A 114 -5.63 15.85 5.65
C ARG A 114 -4.60 16.72 6.40
N SER A 115 -4.25 16.38 7.63
CA SER A 115 -3.29 17.15 8.45
C SER A 115 -1.95 16.43 8.52
N SER A 116 -1.46 15.91 7.39
CA SER A 116 -0.33 14.99 7.33
C SER A 116 1.05 15.67 7.17
N GLU A 117 1.15 16.98 7.25
CA GLU A 117 2.38 17.73 6.95
C GLU A 117 3.53 17.30 7.88
N LYS A 118 3.25 17.18 9.18
CA LYS A 118 4.27 16.74 10.14
C LYS A 118 4.65 15.27 9.95
N LEU A 119 3.69 14.42 9.59
CA LEU A 119 3.96 13.01 9.27
C LEU A 119 4.89 12.90 8.04
N VAL A 120 4.62 13.68 7.00
CA VAL A 120 5.46 13.76 5.80
C VAL A 120 6.88 14.21 6.15
N GLU A 121 7.04 15.24 6.98
CA GLU A 121 8.35 15.72 7.46
C GLU A 121 9.11 14.63 8.24
N VAL A 122 8.43 13.85 9.08
CA VAL A 122 9.08 12.76 9.83
C VAL A 122 9.47 11.62 8.90
N LEU A 123 8.59 11.22 7.98
CA LEU A 123 8.86 10.16 7.00
C LEU A 123 9.98 10.54 6.03
N SER A 124 10.14 11.80 5.66
CA SER A 124 11.23 12.24 4.78
C SER A 124 12.62 12.13 5.41
N ASN A 125 12.70 11.97 6.73
CA ASN A 125 13.94 11.73 7.46
C ASN A 125 14.09 10.25 7.87
N TRP A 126 13.14 9.40 7.51
CA TRP A 126 13.11 7.99 7.87
C TRP A 126 13.85 7.16 6.81
N PRO A 127 14.53 6.06 7.16
CA PRO A 127 15.10 5.13 6.18
C PRO A 127 14.11 4.70 5.08
N ALA A 128 14.46 4.91 3.81
CA ALA A 128 13.63 4.62 2.64
C ALA A 128 12.99 3.21 2.63
N VAL A 129 13.71 2.19 3.09
CA VAL A 129 13.21 0.80 3.16
C VAL A 129 11.98 0.69 4.06
N GLU A 130 11.99 1.39 5.19
CA GLU A 130 10.89 1.38 6.15
C GLU A 130 9.70 2.21 5.66
N VAL A 131 9.98 3.35 5.01
CA VAL A 131 8.95 4.13 4.30
C VAL A 131 8.25 3.25 3.26
N ARG A 132 9.02 2.47 2.49
CA ARG A 132 8.45 1.50 1.54
C ARG A 132 7.54 0.49 2.23
N LEU A 133 7.97 -0.08 3.35
CA LEU A 133 7.19 -1.10 4.07
C LEU A 133 5.88 -0.54 4.62
N ILE A 134 5.89 0.65 5.22
CA ILE A 134 4.67 1.23 5.77
C ILE A 134 3.69 1.67 4.68
N ILE A 135 4.19 2.26 3.59
CA ILE A 135 3.35 2.63 2.45
C ILE A 135 2.77 1.36 1.82
N TYR A 136 3.55 0.29 1.68
CA TYR A 136 3.05 -0.99 1.20
C TYR A 136 1.96 -1.59 2.10
N ASP A 137 2.15 -1.58 3.43
CA ASP A 137 1.13 -2.08 4.37
C ASP A 137 -0.19 -1.31 4.18
N ILE A 138 -0.13 0.02 4.16
CA ILE A 138 -1.33 0.86 3.99
C ILE A 138 -1.96 0.67 2.60
N THR A 139 -1.20 0.76 1.50
CA THR A 139 -1.75 0.60 0.13
C THR A 139 -2.41 -0.76 -0.06
N SER A 140 -1.81 -1.81 0.49
CA SER A 140 -2.33 -3.17 0.42
C SER A 140 -3.68 -3.34 1.14
N ARG A 141 -3.95 -2.51 2.16
CA ARG A 141 -5.20 -2.50 2.93
C ARG A 141 -6.30 -1.65 2.31
N ILE A 142 -5.99 -0.67 1.47
CA ILE A 142 -6.99 0.23 0.84
C ILE A 142 -7.22 -0.06 -0.65
N ASN A 143 -6.52 -1.04 -1.21
CA ASN A 143 -6.58 -1.44 -2.61
C ASN A 143 -7.99 -1.90 -3.03
N PRO A 144 -8.66 -1.27 -4.01
CA PRO A 144 -10.07 -1.53 -4.31
C PRO A 144 -10.39 -2.93 -4.84
N LEU A 145 -9.41 -3.68 -5.36
CA LEU A 145 -9.66 -5.02 -5.90
C LEU A 145 -9.64 -6.12 -4.84
N ARG A 146 -9.11 -5.84 -3.64
CA ARG A 146 -9.21 -6.80 -2.53
C ARG A 146 -10.65 -6.71 -2.00
N GLN A 147 -11.30 -7.85 -1.73
CA GLN A 147 -12.72 -7.87 -1.31
C GLN A 147 -12.88 -7.87 0.22
N ILE A 148 -11.79 -7.72 0.98
CA ILE A 148 -11.71 -8.04 2.42
C ILE A 148 -11.84 -6.80 3.33
N HIS A 149 -11.95 -5.59 2.76
CA HIS A 149 -11.85 -4.31 3.51
C HIS A 149 -12.88 -4.09 4.59
N ILE A 150 -14.04 -4.76 4.50
CA ILE A 150 -15.19 -4.49 5.37
C ILE A 150 -14.86 -4.78 6.85
N GLN A 151 -13.80 -5.54 7.14
CA GLN A 151 -13.39 -5.89 8.50
C GLN A 151 -11.99 -5.41 8.88
N ASP A 152 -11.29 -4.65 8.03
CA ASP A 152 -9.94 -4.17 8.39
C ASP A 152 -10.04 -3.00 9.40
N PRO A 153 -9.49 -3.16 10.62
CA PRO A 153 -9.57 -2.14 11.67
C PRO A 153 -8.84 -0.84 11.31
N VAL A 154 -7.83 -0.88 10.44
CA VAL A 154 -7.09 0.29 9.94
C VAL A 154 -7.97 1.06 8.96
N VAL A 155 -8.60 0.36 8.00
CA VAL A 155 -9.54 0.98 7.04
C VAL A 155 -10.74 1.60 7.75
N PHE A 156 -11.28 0.92 8.77
CA PHE A 156 -12.36 1.46 9.58
C PHE A 156 -11.97 2.75 10.31
N GLU A 157 -10.79 2.81 10.92
CA GLU A 157 -10.32 4.03 11.59
C GLU A 157 -10.05 5.16 10.60
N TYR A 158 -9.53 4.85 9.40
CA TYR A 158 -9.41 5.82 8.30
C TYR A 158 -10.77 6.40 7.94
N GLN A 159 -11.78 5.55 7.70
CA GLN A 159 -13.13 5.97 7.33
C GLN A 159 -13.76 6.88 8.38
N LYS A 160 -13.60 6.57 9.67
CA LYS A 160 -14.15 7.35 10.79
C LYS A 160 -13.65 8.79 10.82
N HIS A 161 -12.45 9.04 10.29
CA HIS A 161 -11.80 10.36 10.32
C HIS A 161 -11.90 11.12 9.00
N LEU A 162 -12.56 10.56 7.99
CA LEU A 162 -12.97 11.31 6.81
C LEU A 162 -13.99 12.38 7.25
N SER A 163 -13.78 13.60 6.79
CA SER A 163 -14.74 14.69 6.99
C SER A 163 -16.07 14.38 6.30
N LYS A 164 -17.15 14.98 6.80
CA LYS A 164 -18.47 14.84 6.18
C LYS A 164 -18.46 15.33 4.72
N GLU A 165 -17.73 16.41 4.45
CA GLU A 165 -17.56 16.93 3.09
C GLU A 165 -16.85 15.93 2.17
N GLU A 166 -15.87 15.19 2.69
CA GLU A 166 -15.21 14.14 1.91
C GLU A 166 -16.14 12.97 1.63
N ILE A 167 -17.00 12.59 2.57
CA ILE A 167 -17.98 11.53 2.35
C ILE A 167 -19.02 11.95 1.30
N ASP A 168 -19.47 13.20 1.35
CA ASP A 168 -20.56 13.70 0.51
C ASP A 168 -20.09 14.12 -0.90
N TYR A 169 -18.90 14.72 -1.02
CA TYR A 169 -18.44 15.41 -2.23
C TYR A 169 -17.06 14.98 -2.77
N SER A 170 -16.26 14.24 -2.00
CA SER A 170 -14.93 13.79 -2.43
C SER A 170 -14.82 12.27 -2.46
N HIS A 171 -13.77 11.75 -3.08
CA HIS A 171 -13.48 10.34 -3.00
C HIS A 171 -12.77 10.03 -1.66
N SER A 172 -13.11 8.92 -1.01
CA SER A 172 -12.53 8.54 0.29
C SER A 172 -11.01 8.42 0.29
N LEU A 173 -10.44 7.96 -0.82
CA LEU A 173 -8.98 7.83 -1.03
C LEU A 173 -8.26 9.13 -1.41
N ALA A 174 -8.97 10.24 -1.67
CA ALA A 174 -8.32 11.49 -2.06
C ALA A 174 -7.29 11.97 -1.01
N PRO A 175 -7.57 11.97 0.31
CA PRO A 175 -6.57 12.32 1.33
C PRO A 175 -5.31 11.46 1.28
N PHE A 176 -5.47 10.16 1.02
CA PHE A 176 -4.35 9.24 0.91
C PHE A 176 -3.48 9.53 -0.34
N ILE A 177 -4.10 9.79 -1.49
CA ILE A 177 -3.34 10.18 -2.71
C ILE A 177 -2.65 11.54 -2.54
N ASP A 178 -3.31 12.49 -1.88
CA ASP A 178 -2.71 13.79 -1.56
C ASP A 178 -1.52 13.63 -0.61
N PHE A 179 -1.62 12.75 0.39
CA PHE A 179 -0.51 12.40 1.28
C PHE A 179 0.66 11.76 0.52
N LEU A 180 0.40 10.78 -0.37
CA LEU A 180 1.46 10.17 -1.19
C LEU A 180 2.15 11.21 -2.08
N SER A 181 1.40 12.15 -2.64
CA SER A 181 1.95 13.24 -3.45
C SER A 181 2.84 14.14 -2.61
N ALA A 182 2.37 14.58 -1.43
CA ALA A 182 3.16 15.39 -0.51
C ALA A 182 4.45 14.67 -0.07
N LEU A 183 4.35 13.37 0.24
CA LEU A 183 5.51 12.56 0.61
C LEU A 183 6.52 12.44 -0.52
N ALA A 184 6.05 12.19 -1.75
CA ALA A 184 6.89 12.14 -2.94
C ALA A 184 7.60 13.47 -3.22
N SER A 185 6.89 14.60 -3.07
CA SER A 185 7.48 15.94 -3.21
C SER A 185 8.56 16.21 -2.19
N SER A 186 8.37 15.77 -0.94
CA SER A 186 9.35 15.93 0.14
C SER A 186 10.56 15.01 -0.02
N CYS A 187 10.41 13.86 -0.70
CA CYS A 187 11.44 12.83 -0.84
C CYS A 187 11.80 12.58 -2.30
N SER A 188 12.20 13.62 -3.05
CA SER A 188 12.40 13.52 -4.51
C SER A 188 13.36 12.41 -4.95
N GLN A 189 14.38 12.09 -4.15
CA GLN A 189 15.31 10.98 -4.43
C GLN A 189 14.70 9.59 -4.15
N GLU A 190 13.72 9.52 -3.25
CA GLU A 190 13.08 8.28 -2.82
C GLU A 190 11.71 8.04 -3.49
N PHE A 191 11.31 8.91 -4.41
CA PHE A 191 10.05 8.76 -5.14
C PHE A 191 9.93 7.38 -5.84
N PRO A 192 10.96 6.81 -6.50
CA PRO A 192 10.87 5.45 -7.04
C PRO A 192 10.54 4.40 -5.96
N VAL A 193 11.07 4.58 -4.75
CA VAL A 193 10.81 3.70 -3.62
C VAL A 193 9.34 3.76 -3.22
N ILE A 194 8.77 4.97 -3.11
CA ILE A 194 7.34 5.17 -2.81
C ILE A 194 6.47 4.56 -3.92
N LEU A 195 6.80 4.76 -5.19
CA LEU A 195 6.06 4.18 -6.31
C LEU A 195 6.07 2.65 -6.29
N SER A 196 7.23 2.06 -5.99
CA SER A 196 7.41 0.61 -5.86
C SER A 196 6.72 0.01 -4.63
N ALA A 197 6.26 0.83 -3.68
CA ALA A 197 5.58 0.40 -2.46
C ALA A 197 4.10 0.04 -2.68
N GLY A 198 3.75 -0.51 -3.85
CA GLY A 198 2.37 -0.84 -4.23
C GLY A 198 1.51 0.36 -4.65
N VAL A 199 2.09 1.55 -4.78
CA VAL A 199 1.36 2.74 -5.28
C VAL A 199 1.02 2.58 -6.76
N GLN A 200 1.91 2.04 -7.57
CA GLN A 200 1.64 1.75 -8.99
C GLN A 200 0.47 0.77 -9.16
N ASP A 201 0.44 -0.29 -8.37
CA ASP A 201 -0.66 -1.25 -8.34
C ASP A 201 -1.96 -0.60 -7.88
N LEU A 202 -1.91 0.20 -6.81
CA LEU A 202 -3.07 0.94 -6.32
C LEU A 202 -3.66 1.83 -7.41
N LEU A 203 -2.83 2.60 -8.12
CA LEU A 203 -3.29 3.46 -9.21
C LEU A 203 -3.91 2.62 -10.33
N LEU A 204 -3.25 1.54 -10.77
CA LEU A 204 -3.81 0.64 -11.78
C LEU A 204 -5.17 0.08 -11.36
N HIS A 205 -5.30 -0.35 -10.11
CA HIS A 205 -6.53 -0.90 -9.55
C HIS A 205 -7.64 0.14 -9.45
N LEU A 206 -7.32 1.38 -9.10
CA LEU A 206 -8.27 2.50 -9.17
C LEU A 206 -8.72 2.74 -10.61
N TYR A 207 -7.81 2.70 -11.58
CA TYR A 207 -8.17 2.84 -12.99
C TYR A 207 -9.10 1.72 -13.48
N VAL A 208 -8.71 0.47 -13.22
CA VAL A 208 -9.45 -0.73 -13.63
C VAL A 208 -10.86 -0.74 -13.03
N SER A 209 -10.98 -0.35 -11.76
CA SER A 209 -12.27 -0.24 -11.06
C SER A 209 -13.08 1.00 -11.41
N ASP A 210 -12.61 1.85 -12.34
CA ASP A 210 -13.23 3.13 -12.69
C ASP A 210 -13.41 4.06 -11.47
N PHE A 211 -12.34 4.15 -10.67
CA PHE A 211 -12.25 4.95 -9.45
C PHE A 211 -13.44 4.71 -8.52
N ARG A 212 -13.89 3.45 -8.44
CA ARG A 212 -14.94 3.05 -7.51
C ARG A 212 -14.41 3.21 -6.09
N ASP A 213 -15.20 3.86 -5.25
CA ASP A 213 -14.83 4.06 -3.85
C ASP A 213 -14.87 2.73 -3.08
N PRO A 214 -13.73 2.22 -2.57
CA PRO A 214 -13.69 0.95 -1.87
C PRO A 214 -14.05 1.07 -0.38
N ILE A 215 -14.11 2.30 0.15
CA ILE A 215 -14.32 2.56 1.59
C ILE A 215 -15.76 2.98 1.85
N THR A 216 -16.33 3.84 1.00
CA THR A 216 -17.73 4.26 1.14
C THR A 216 -18.63 3.43 0.24
N SER A 217 -19.40 2.50 0.82
CA SER A 217 -20.38 1.70 0.08
C SER A 217 -21.60 2.49 -0.42
N MET A 218 -21.71 3.78 -0.11
CA MET A 218 -22.85 4.61 -0.47
C MET A 218 -22.77 5.04 -1.93
N VAL A 219 -23.62 4.45 -2.79
CA VAL A 219 -23.86 4.94 -4.15
C VAL A 219 -24.66 6.24 -4.03
N THR A 220 -23.97 7.37 -4.05
CA THR A 220 -24.60 8.70 -4.04
C THR A 220 -24.71 9.26 -5.45
N LYS A 221 -25.65 10.18 -5.65
CA LYS A 221 -25.80 10.94 -6.92
C LYS A 221 -24.55 11.75 -7.30
N THR A 222 -23.60 11.92 -6.38
CA THR A 222 -22.34 12.65 -6.59
C THR A 222 -21.17 11.76 -7.05
N SER A 223 -21.42 10.50 -7.39
CA SER A 223 -20.39 9.50 -7.75
C SER A 223 -19.41 10.01 -8.83
N PHE A 224 -19.90 10.68 -9.87
CA PHE A 224 -19.06 11.21 -10.94
C PHE A 224 -18.07 12.28 -10.45
N ILE A 225 -18.53 13.24 -9.64
CA ILE A 225 -17.69 14.31 -9.10
C ILE A 225 -16.57 13.72 -8.23
N ARG A 226 -16.91 12.70 -7.43
CA ARG A 226 -15.97 11.97 -6.58
C ARG A 226 -14.90 11.25 -7.40
N LYS A 227 -15.30 10.53 -8.47
CA LYS A 227 -14.35 9.88 -9.39
C LYS A 227 -13.42 10.90 -10.05
N ALA A 228 -13.96 12.03 -10.50
CA ALA A 228 -13.17 13.07 -11.15
C ALA A 228 -12.15 13.72 -10.21
N SER A 229 -12.50 13.97 -8.94
CA SER A 229 -11.58 14.53 -7.95
C SER A 229 -10.42 13.57 -7.64
N LEU A 230 -10.70 12.27 -7.48
CA LEU A 230 -9.65 11.28 -7.28
C LEU A 230 -8.76 11.14 -8.51
N ALA A 231 -9.35 11.09 -9.71
CA ALA A 231 -8.59 11.01 -10.96
C ALA A 231 -7.66 12.22 -11.10
N ALA A 232 -8.11 13.42 -10.75
CA ALA A 232 -7.27 14.62 -10.73
C ALA A 232 -6.09 14.51 -9.74
N ALA A 233 -6.32 13.99 -8.53
CA ALA A 233 -5.26 13.75 -7.55
C ALA A 233 -4.24 12.72 -8.06
N CYS A 234 -4.71 11.61 -8.65
CA CYS A 234 -3.85 10.59 -9.25
C CYS A 234 -3.02 11.15 -10.42
N ASN A 235 -3.64 11.97 -11.27
CA ASN A 235 -2.95 12.62 -12.38
C ASN A 235 -1.84 13.56 -11.88
N ARG A 236 -2.07 14.30 -10.79
CA ARG A 236 -1.05 15.15 -10.17
C ARG A 236 0.15 14.32 -9.69
N LEU A 237 -0.10 13.22 -8.98
CA LEU A 237 0.94 12.30 -8.53
C LEU A 237 1.75 11.74 -9.70
N LEU A 238 1.08 11.31 -10.78
CA LEU A 238 1.73 10.78 -11.97
C LEU A 238 2.53 11.84 -12.75
N LEU A 239 2.03 13.08 -12.84
CA LEU A 239 2.79 14.20 -13.43
C LEU A 239 4.11 14.42 -12.70
N GLU A 240 4.07 14.38 -11.37
CA GLU A 240 5.25 14.54 -10.54
C GLU A 240 6.22 13.37 -10.75
N ALA A 241 5.71 12.14 -10.77
CA ALA A 241 6.50 10.94 -11.05
C ALA A 241 7.17 11.01 -12.43
N CYS A 242 6.47 11.52 -13.45
CA CYS A 242 7.03 11.70 -14.79
C CYS A 242 8.13 12.77 -14.85
N SER A 243 8.12 13.71 -13.90
CA SER A 243 9.13 14.77 -13.82
C SER A 243 10.45 14.26 -13.22
N ASN A 244 10.44 13.09 -12.59
CA ASN A 244 11.62 12.42 -12.03
C ASN A 244 12.08 11.28 -12.98
N PRO A 245 13.31 11.33 -13.54
CA PRO A 245 13.75 10.35 -14.53
C PRO A 245 13.70 8.88 -14.05
N SER A 246 14.13 8.61 -12.82
CA SER A 246 14.13 7.25 -12.26
C SER A 246 12.71 6.72 -12.04
N SER A 247 11.81 7.59 -11.57
CA SER A 247 10.40 7.25 -11.37
C SER A 247 9.69 7.04 -12.70
N TYR A 248 10.01 7.85 -13.71
CA TYR A 248 9.51 7.70 -15.07
C TYR A 248 9.96 6.38 -15.70
N GLU A 249 11.24 6.04 -15.61
CA GLU A 249 11.77 4.74 -16.07
C GLU A 249 11.02 3.57 -15.42
N GLN A 250 10.78 3.63 -14.11
CA GLN A 250 10.00 2.60 -13.42
C GLN A 250 8.55 2.52 -13.93
N LEU A 251 7.90 3.66 -14.18
CA LEU A 251 6.54 3.69 -14.72
C LEU A 251 6.47 3.08 -16.13
N GLN A 252 7.49 3.25 -16.97
CA GLN A 252 7.51 2.68 -18.33
C GLN A 252 7.42 1.16 -18.34
N HIS A 253 7.91 0.50 -17.29
CA HIS A 253 7.87 -0.95 -17.13
C HIS A 253 6.57 -1.46 -16.49
N HIS A 254 5.68 -0.56 -16.06
CA HIS A 254 4.44 -0.91 -15.38
C HIS A 254 3.22 -0.77 -16.34
N PRO A 255 2.21 -1.65 -16.27
CA PRO A 255 1.04 -1.61 -17.16
C PRO A 255 0.30 -0.27 -17.17
N ILE A 256 0.36 0.48 -16.08
CA ILE A 256 -0.21 1.83 -15.98
C ILE A 256 0.27 2.77 -17.07
N HIS A 257 1.51 2.63 -17.57
CA HIS A 257 2.05 3.50 -18.61
C HIS A 257 1.27 3.38 -19.93
N GLY A 258 0.83 2.17 -20.31
CA GLY A 258 0.02 1.98 -21.51
C GLY A 258 -1.50 2.08 -21.26
N LEU A 259 -1.95 1.86 -20.02
CA LEU A 259 -3.38 1.82 -19.67
C LEU A 259 -3.93 3.16 -19.15
N TRP A 260 -3.11 4.03 -18.58
CA TRP A 260 -3.62 5.28 -18.01
C TRP A 260 -4.18 6.23 -19.09
N SER A 261 -5.20 7.00 -18.73
CA SER A 261 -5.85 7.92 -19.67
C SER A 261 -4.96 9.13 -19.96
N LEU A 262 -4.95 9.61 -21.21
CA LEU A 262 -4.08 10.70 -21.66
C LEU A 262 -4.51 12.09 -21.17
N ARG A 263 -5.51 12.23 -20.29
CA ARG A 263 -6.00 13.55 -19.91
C ARG A 263 -5.94 13.81 -18.41
N PRO A 264 -5.24 14.89 -17.99
CA PRO A 264 -4.43 15.81 -18.80
C PRO A 264 -3.21 15.08 -19.41
N MET A 265 -2.67 15.62 -20.51
CA MET A 265 -1.61 15.01 -21.34
C MET A 265 -0.36 14.66 -20.52
N LEU A 266 -0.36 13.48 -19.91
CA LEU A 266 0.81 12.95 -19.21
C LEU A 266 1.85 12.58 -20.27
N LEU A 267 3.12 12.94 -20.02
CA LEU A 267 4.24 12.59 -20.90
C LEU A 267 4.44 11.07 -21.08
N LEU A 268 3.71 10.25 -20.32
CA LEU A 268 3.61 8.78 -20.45
C LEU A 268 3.18 8.33 -21.85
N GLY A 269 2.61 9.21 -22.68
CA GLY A 269 1.99 8.84 -23.94
C GLY A 269 2.42 9.66 -25.16
N ARG A 270 3.72 9.89 -25.37
CA ARG A 270 4.24 10.59 -26.57
C ARG A 270 4.02 9.84 -27.92
N MET A 271 3.08 8.90 -27.98
CA MET A 271 2.90 7.95 -29.08
C MET A 271 1.42 7.76 -29.43
N GLU A 272 0.78 8.78 -30.01
CA GLU A 272 -0.57 8.62 -30.59
C GLU A 272 -0.62 7.52 -31.67
N ILE A 273 0.51 7.27 -32.35
CA ILE A 273 0.59 6.40 -33.54
C ILE A 273 0.39 4.90 -33.21
N ASN A 274 0.53 4.45 -31.97
CA ASN A 274 0.39 3.02 -31.62
C ASN A 274 -0.38 2.74 -30.31
N ARG A 275 -1.13 3.72 -29.79
CA ARG A 275 -1.83 3.61 -28.50
C ARG A 275 -2.67 2.34 -28.37
N SER A 276 -3.48 2.03 -29.39
CA SER A 276 -4.35 0.84 -29.35
C SER A 276 -3.55 -0.46 -29.26
N SER A 277 -2.42 -0.56 -29.95
CA SER A 277 -1.57 -1.76 -29.89
C SER A 277 -0.87 -1.89 -28.54
N GLN A 278 -0.32 -0.79 -28.02
CA GLN A 278 0.30 -0.76 -26.70
C GLN A 278 -0.70 -1.11 -25.59
N ARG A 279 -1.90 -0.55 -25.65
CA ARG A 279 -2.96 -0.79 -24.66
C ARG A 279 -3.40 -2.26 -24.65
N ARG A 280 -3.57 -2.87 -25.84
CA ARG A 280 -3.84 -4.31 -25.98
C ARG A 280 -2.72 -5.17 -25.39
N GLU A 281 -1.47 -4.82 -25.69
CA GLU A 281 -0.31 -5.51 -25.12
C GLU A 281 -0.31 -5.44 -23.59
N MET A 282 -0.58 -4.28 -23.01
CA MET A 282 -0.65 -4.14 -21.55
C MET A 282 -1.81 -4.93 -20.93
N TRP A 283 -2.98 -5.01 -21.57
CA TRP A 283 -4.07 -5.85 -21.06
C TRP A 283 -3.70 -7.34 -21.01
N ARG A 284 -2.89 -7.81 -21.96
CA ARG A 284 -2.41 -9.21 -21.99
C ARG A 284 -1.43 -9.54 -20.88
N THR A 285 -0.79 -8.54 -20.26
CA THR A 285 0.11 -8.77 -19.13
C THR A 285 -0.60 -8.78 -17.78
N LEU A 286 -1.87 -8.35 -17.73
CA LEU A 286 -2.66 -8.32 -16.51
C LEU A 286 -3.37 -9.65 -16.23
N GLY A 287 -3.70 -9.87 -14.96
CA GLY A 287 -4.44 -11.03 -14.51
C GLY A 287 -5.92 -10.97 -14.89
N LEU A 288 -6.58 -12.13 -14.83
CA LEU A 288 -8.01 -12.26 -15.10
C LEU A 288 -8.86 -11.41 -14.14
N GLY A 289 -8.42 -11.24 -12.90
CA GLY A 289 -9.15 -10.45 -11.90
C GLY A 289 -9.27 -8.99 -12.31
N GLU A 290 -8.16 -8.38 -12.74
CA GLU A 290 -8.13 -6.99 -13.22
C GLU A 290 -9.00 -6.82 -14.47
N ILE A 291 -8.93 -7.76 -15.41
CA ILE A 291 -9.75 -7.74 -16.63
C ILE A 291 -11.25 -7.83 -16.28
N GLN A 292 -11.64 -8.74 -15.40
CA GLN A 292 -13.03 -8.89 -14.95
C GLN A 292 -13.56 -7.64 -14.27
N TRP A 293 -12.75 -7.01 -13.42
CA TRP A 293 -13.09 -5.73 -12.80
C TRP A 293 -13.25 -4.64 -13.86
N ARG A 294 -12.36 -4.57 -14.84
CA ARG A 294 -12.47 -3.59 -15.93
C ARG A 294 -13.74 -3.78 -16.74
N ILE A 295 -14.09 -5.01 -17.13
CA ILE A 295 -15.32 -5.32 -17.87
C ILE A 295 -16.54 -4.88 -17.04
N SER A 296 -16.56 -5.20 -15.75
CA SER A 296 -17.66 -4.84 -14.85
C SER A 296 -17.81 -3.32 -14.73
N SER A 297 -16.70 -2.60 -14.56
CA SER A 297 -16.70 -1.14 -14.49
C SER A 297 -17.07 -0.50 -15.84
N ALA A 298 -16.60 -1.06 -16.96
CA ALA A 298 -16.96 -0.63 -18.31
C ALA A 298 -18.47 -0.75 -18.57
N PHE A 299 -19.07 -1.86 -18.16
CA PHE A 299 -20.51 -2.06 -18.26
C PHE A 299 -21.27 -1.00 -17.44
N ASN A 300 -20.87 -0.79 -16.18
CA ASN A 300 -21.52 0.22 -15.33
C ASN A 300 -21.40 1.63 -15.91
N LEU A 301 -20.24 1.98 -16.47
CA LEU A 301 -20.03 3.25 -17.17
C LEU A 301 -20.98 3.40 -18.36
N LEU A 302 -21.09 2.39 -19.22
CA LEU A 302 -21.95 2.44 -20.41
C LEU A 302 -23.45 2.51 -20.06
N MET A 303 -23.83 1.95 -18.91
CA MET A 303 -25.20 1.98 -18.42
C MET A 303 -25.57 3.27 -17.68
N ASP A 304 -24.58 4.11 -17.32
CA ASP A 304 -24.82 5.40 -16.68
C ASP A 304 -25.18 6.46 -17.75
N TRP A 305 -26.47 6.59 -18.04
CA TRP A 305 -27.00 7.53 -19.03
C TRP A 305 -26.82 9.00 -18.64
N GLU A 306 -26.48 9.31 -17.38
CA GLU A 306 -26.24 10.68 -16.93
C GLU A 306 -24.81 11.13 -17.25
N GLN A 307 -23.92 10.18 -17.54
CA GLN A 307 -22.51 10.45 -17.78
C GLN A 307 -22.25 10.87 -19.24
N SER A 308 -21.67 12.06 -19.41
CA SER A 308 -21.12 12.47 -20.71
C SER A 308 -19.72 11.89 -20.88
N PHE A 309 -19.52 11.16 -21.98
CA PHE A 309 -18.20 10.65 -22.35
C PHE A 309 -17.42 11.71 -23.12
N THR A 310 -16.14 11.86 -22.77
CA THR A 310 -15.20 12.48 -23.70
C THR A 310 -14.92 11.50 -24.84
N GLY A 311 -14.70 11.99 -26.06
CA GLY A 311 -14.39 11.12 -27.20
C GLY A 311 -13.20 10.20 -26.95
N THR A 312 -12.20 10.66 -26.18
CA THR A 312 -11.01 9.88 -25.82
C THR A 312 -11.30 8.78 -24.80
N SER A 313 -12.13 9.06 -23.77
CA SER A 313 -12.46 8.05 -22.76
C SER A 313 -13.34 6.94 -23.34
N LEU A 314 -14.27 7.29 -24.24
CA LEU A 314 -15.05 6.31 -24.98
C LEU A 314 -14.18 5.47 -25.92
N PHE A 315 -13.23 6.10 -26.62
CA PHE A 315 -12.30 5.38 -27.50
C PHE A 315 -11.44 4.36 -26.74
N ASP A 316 -10.84 4.76 -25.61
CA ASP A 316 -10.07 3.84 -24.75
C ASP A 316 -10.94 2.68 -24.24
N LEU A 317 -12.18 2.97 -23.87
CA LEU A 317 -13.15 1.96 -23.42
C LEU A 317 -13.51 0.96 -24.53
N LEU A 318 -13.71 1.45 -25.76
CA LEU A 318 -13.99 0.58 -26.91
C LEU A 318 -12.80 -0.33 -27.23
N ILE A 319 -11.57 0.18 -27.14
CA ILE A 319 -10.36 -0.65 -27.31
C ILE A 319 -10.32 -1.76 -26.26
N ASP A 320 -10.62 -1.45 -25.00
CA ASP A 320 -10.67 -2.44 -23.92
C ASP A 320 -11.67 -3.55 -24.26
N LEU A 321 -12.89 -3.18 -24.61
CA LEU A 321 -13.97 -4.14 -24.91
C LEU A 321 -13.65 -5.00 -26.13
N VAL A 322 -13.01 -4.44 -27.16
CA VAL A 322 -12.56 -5.22 -28.32
C VAL A 322 -11.49 -6.23 -27.90
N GLU A 323 -10.50 -5.83 -27.11
CA GLU A 323 -9.46 -6.76 -26.63
C GLU A 323 -10.04 -7.87 -25.77
N PHE A 324 -11.04 -7.59 -24.93
CA PHE A 324 -11.66 -8.59 -24.07
C PHE A 324 -12.61 -9.55 -24.80
N SER A 325 -12.93 -9.28 -26.07
CA SER A 325 -13.86 -10.08 -26.88
C SER A 325 -13.18 -11.14 -27.75
N GLY A 326 -11.86 -11.04 -27.94
CA GLY A 326 -11.05 -11.96 -28.76
C GLY A 326 -10.38 -13.03 -27.91
#